data_AF-A0A4V5MPR9-F1
#
_entry.id   AF-A0A4V5MPR9-F1
#
_cell.length_a   1.000
_cell.length_b   1.000
_cell.length_c   1.000
_cell.angle_alpha   90.00
_cell.angle_beta   90.00
_cell.angle_gamma   90.00
#
_symmetry.space_group_name_H-M   'P 1'
#
loop_
_entity.id
_entity.type
_entity.pdbx_description
1 polymer ?
#
loop_
_entity_poly.entity_id
_entity_poly.type
_entity_poly.pdbx_seq_one_letter_code
_entity_poly.pdbx_strand_id
1 'polypeptide(L)'
;MKTKHNPKLGLLASCLLIAGLAGAPMLTHAAACVAGWVEGNTYAAGTVVSYNGHNYRALVTHTAYVGANWNPAATPSLWADQGVCGGSPTPVPTPAPTPAPTPTPQPTPAPTPVGSYGHQILSSSSVRFYANNAPWADLHYQVNGGAQVNVRMTVSGTNNSYTVSGLPAGAVVRYFLTVGQAAGGAFDTAWTQFNLSGAVTPTPNPTPNPTPTPTPGPNPTPTPTPSDGWHVVWEDTFDGSGQPNSANWNYHVGNGWNPGLGAFQGWGNGEWEWYRPENVYRQNGNLVIRADYADTPTDIAGRQWFQRSGRITTKGKHSWQYGRIEARMALPGRIGTWPAFWMMGASCDDTVTSDYNAPLSRYDIMASNWSSCGEIDIMEHRNTETRTFQNVFWDSRVGVFPWADGQNNERPNNAEAGNVTQFHLYTIEWDANQIRYYIDRETRPTPVHTIDITPANMEEFRKPFHIILNLALSGQFTGWTEPNKADFPLYMYVDYVRVWQR
;
A
#
# COMPACT_ATOMS: atom_id res chain seq x y z
N MET A 1 -57.45 28.11 -70.05
CA MET A 1 -58.67 27.35 -69.70
C MET A 1 -58.87 27.51 -68.20
N LYS A 2 -59.79 28.38 -67.72
CA LYS A 2 -61.14 28.03 -67.19
C LYS A 2 -61.02 26.89 -66.15
N THR A 3 -61.18 27.06 -64.83
CA THR A 3 -62.27 27.68 -63.99
C THR A 3 -61.73 27.87 -62.53
N LYS A 4 -61.82 29.01 -61.81
CA LYS A 4 -62.92 29.58 -60.95
C LYS A 4 -63.60 28.52 -60.04
N HIS A 5 -63.83 28.64 -58.71
CA HIS A 5 -64.10 29.77 -57.80
C HIS A 5 -63.99 29.35 -56.29
N ASN A 6 -63.63 30.30 -55.41
CA ASN A 6 -63.90 30.38 -53.94
C ASN A 6 -65.44 30.46 -53.65
N PRO A 7 -66.03 30.41 -52.41
CA PRO A 7 -65.51 30.81 -51.09
C PRO A 7 -66.05 30.02 -49.83
N LYS A 8 -65.73 30.55 -48.63
CA LYS A 8 -66.14 30.19 -47.26
C LYS A 8 -67.67 30.24 -46.97
N LEU A 9 -68.14 29.39 -46.05
CA LEU A 9 -69.21 29.54 -45.01
C LEU A 9 -69.50 28.10 -44.48
N GLY A 10 -69.73 27.73 -43.22
CA GLY A 10 -70.14 28.41 -42.00
C GLY A 10 -71.28 27.61 -41.33
N LEU A 11 -71.07 27.21 -40.06
CA LEU A 11 -72.03 26.76 -39.02
C LEU A 11 -72.56 25.30 -38.98
N LEU A 12 -72.26 24.61 -37.87
CA LEU A 12 -73.20 24.19 -36.79
C LEU A 12 -72.42 23.34 -35.76
N ALA A 13 -72.02 23.92 -34.63
CA ALA A 13 -72.68 23.81 -33.32
C ALA A 13 -72.59 22.42 -32.68
N SER A 14 -71.72 22.27 -31.67
CA SER A 14 -71.90 21.31 -30.57
C SER A 14 -71.17 21.79 -29.31
N CYS A 15 -71.79 21.46 -28.18
CA CYS A 15 -71.72 22.10 -26.88
C CYS A 15 -70.37 22.16 -26.15
N LEU A 16 -70.28 23.22 -25.34
CA LEU A 16 -69.51 23.38 -24.11
C LEU A 16 -69.27 22.07 -23.34
N LEU A 17 -68.01 21.76 -23.02
CA LEU A 17 -67.60 21.31 -21.68
C LEU A 17 -66.08 21.53 -21.53
N ILE A 18 -65.71 22.54 -20.76
CA ILE A 18 -64.34 22.70 -20.25
C ILE A 18 -64.22 21.74 -19.07
N ALA A 19 -63.47 20.65 -19.26
CA ALA A 19 -63.01 19.81 -18.16
C ALA A 19 -61.48 19.85 -18.16
N GLY A 20 -60.92 20.61 -17.22
CA GLY A 20 -59.51 20.50 -16.88
C GLY A 20 -59.21 19.10 -16.36
N LEU A 21 -58.41 18.35 -17.12
CA LEU A 21 -57.81 17.10 -16.66
C LEU A 21 -56.33 17.36 -16.38
N ALA A 22 -56.04 17.68 -15.12
CA ALA A 22 -54.75 17.38 -14.53
C ALA A 22 -54.60 15.84 -14.54
N GLY A 23 -53.79 15.32 -15.46
CA GLY A 23 -53.45 13.90 -15.55
C GLY A 23 -52.21 13.59 -14.70
N ALA A 24 -52.39 12.66 -13.78
CA ALA A 24 -51.54 12.30 -12.65
C ALA A 24 -50.06 11.96 -12.97
N PRO A 25 -49.13 12.11 -12.00
CA PRO A 25 -47.78 11.58 -12.14
C PRO A 25 -47.86 10.06 -12.35
N MET A 26 -47.15 9.55 -13.35
CA MET A 26 -46.90 8.11 -13.47
C MET A 26 -46.15 7.67 -12.21
N LEU A 27 -46.85 7.01 -11.29
CA LEU A 27 -46.25 6.27 -10.19
C LEU A 27 -45.49 5.08 -10.80
N THR A 28 -44.18 5.24 -11.00
CA THR A 28 -43.26 4.12 -11.19
C THR A 28 -43.36 3.25 -9.94
N HIS A 29 -44.08 2.14 -10.02
CA HIS A 29 -44.13 1.18 -8.94
C HIS A 29 -42.74 0.56 -8.80
N ALA A 30 -42.06 0.83 -7.67
CA ALA A 30 -40.81 0.16 -7.33
C ALA A 30 -41.02 -1.36 -7.33
N ALA A 31 -40.04 -2.11 -7.85
CA ALA A 31 -40.11 -3.57 -7.85
C ALA A 31 -40.17 -4.11 -6.41
N ALA A 32 -40.75 -5.29 -6.19
CA ALA A 32 -40.74 -5.90 -4.86
C ALA A 32 -39.31 -6.28 -4.44
N CYS A 33 -38.96 -6.12 -3.15
CA CYS A 33 -37.67 -6.58 -2.65
C CYS A 33 -37.63 -8.12 -2.63
N VAL A 34 -36.55 -8.69 -3.15
CA VAL A 34 -36.31 -10.15 -3.11
C VAL A 34 -35.62 -10.56 -1.81
N ALA A 35 -35.21 -11.83 -1.69
CA ALA A 35 -34.48 -12.33 -0.52
C ALA A 35 -33.25 -11.46 -0.20
N GLY A 36 -33.08 -11.13 1.08
CA GLY A 36 -32.01 -10.26 1.54
C GLY A 36 -30.63 -10.87 1.31
N TRP A 37 -29.65 -10.02 1.00
CA TRP A 37 -28.25 -10.42 0.96
C TRP A 37 -27.77 -10.81 2.35
N VAL A 38 -27.03 -11.92 2.42
CA VAL A 38 -26.41 -12.45 3.63
C VAL A 38 -24.93 -12.69 3.37
N GLU A 39 -24.10 -12.19 4.28
CA GLU A 39 -22.67 -12.43 4.28
C GLU A 39 -22.36 -13.91 4.57
N GLY A 40 -21.33 -14.46 3.95
CA GLY A 40 -20.92 -15.87 4.04
C GLY A 40 -21.52 -16.79 2.97
N ASN A 41 -22.51 -16.31 2.20
CA ASN A 41 -23.14 -17.11 1.14
C ASN A 41 -22.40 -17.05 -0.19
N THR A 42 -22.53 -18.13 -0.98
CA THR A 42 -22.14 -18.17 -2.40
C THR A 42 -23.32 -17.78 -3.28
N TYR A 43 -23.09 -16.81 -4.17
CA TYR A 43 -24.06 -16.34 -5.16
C TYR A 43 -23.56 -16.71 -6.55
N ALA A 44 -24.35 -17.47 -7.30
CA ALA A 44 -24.07 -17.71 -8.71
C ALA A 44 -24.29 -16.44 -9.54
N ALA A 45 -23.55 -16.27 -10.63
CA ALA A 45 -23.77 -15.18 -11.58
C ALA A 45 -25.25 -15.13 -12.00
N GLY A 46 -25.85 -13.93 -11.97
CA GLY A 46 -27.26 -13.69 -12.26
C GLY A 46 -28.19 -13.76 -11.04
N THR A 47 -27.74 -14.22 -9.87
CA THR A 47 -28.57 -14.25 -8.64
C THR A 47 -28.95 -12.83 -8.22
N VAL A 48 -30.21 -12.60 -7.83
CA VAL A 48 -30.69 -11.30 -7.36
C VAL A 48 -30.99 -11.34 -5.87
N VAL A 49 -30.51 -10.34 -5.13
CA VAL A 49 -30.71 -10.17 -3.68
C VAL A 49 -31.14 -8.74 -3.36
N SER A 50 -31.79 -8.53 -2.22
CA SER A 50 -32.09 -7.17 -1.73
C SER A 50 -31.10 -6.73 -0.66
N TYR A 51 -30.71 -5.45 -0.70
CA TYR A 51 -29.83 -4.82 0.31
C TYR A 51 -30.14 -3.33 0.37
N ASN A 52 -30.34 -2.77 1.57
CA ASN A 52 -30.64 -1.35 1.80
C ASN A 52 -31.77 -0.76 0.91
N GLY A 53 -32.83 -1.52 0.65
CA GLY A 53 -33.99 -1.05 -0.12
C GLY A 53 -33.78 -1.03 -1.63
N HIS A 54 -32.74 -1.69 -2.15
CA HIS A 54 -32.49 -1.91 -3.57
C HIS A 54 -32.34 -3.40 -3.87
N ASN A 55 -32.66 -3.80 -5.10
CA ASN A 55 -32.34 -5.13 -5.61
C ASN A 55 -31.00 -5.08 -6.38
N TYR A 56 -30.15 -6.09 -6.22
CA TYR A 56 -28.85 -6.19 -6.88
C TYR A 56 -28.68 -7.56 -7.53
N ARG A 57 -28.11 -7.60 -8.75
CA ARG A 57 -27.82 -8.83 -9.49
C ARG A 57 -26.32 -9.15 -9.45
N ALA A 58 -25.96 -10.37 -9.06
CA ALA A 58 -24.58 -10.85 -9.12
C ALA A 58 -24.07 -10.87 -10.57
N LEU A 59 -22.92 -10.27 -10.85
CA LEU A 59 -22.28 -10.24 -12.17
C LEU A 59 -21.45 -11.48 -12.45
N VAL A 60 -20.84 -12.05 -11.40
CA VAL A 60 -20.01 -13.26 -11.45
C VAL A 60 -20.32 -14.16 -10.25
N THR A 61 -20.07 -15.46 -10.39
CA THR A 61 -20.21 -16.39 -9.27
C THR A 61 -19.14 -16.12 -8.23
N HIS A 62 -19.52 -15.87 -6.98
CA HIS A 62 -18.60 -15.57 -5.90
C HIS A 62 -19.17 -15.96 -4.53
N THR A 63 -18.28 -16.16 -3.56
CA THR A 63 -18.66 -16.28 -2.14
C THR A 63 -18.39 -14.95 -1.45
N ALA A 64 -19.42 -14.36 -0.84
CA ALA A 64 -19.27 -13.14 -0.07
C ALA A 64 -18.69 -13.47 1.32
N TYR A 65 -17.40 -13.82 1.39
CA TYR A 65 -16.76 -14.29 2.63
C TYR A 65 -16.94 -13.32 3.79
N VAL A 66 -17.18 -13.85 4.98
CA VAL A 66 -17.38 -13.06 6.20
C VAL A 66 -16.15 -12.20 6.48
N GLY A 67 -16.36 -10.89 6.65
CA GLY A 67 -15.31 -9.91 6.91
C GLY A 67 -14.66 -9.34 5.65
N ALA A 68 -14.99 -9.85 4.45
CA ALA A 68 -14.49 -9.29 3.19
C ALA A 68 -15.22 -7.99 2.78
N ASN A 69 -16.36 -7.69 3.42
CA ASN A 69 -17.22 -6.54 3.13
C ASN A 69 -17.72 -6.49 1.67
N TRP A 70 -17.95 -7.65 1.05
CA TRP A 70 -18.46 -7.77 -0.33
C TRP A 70 -19.99 -7.64 -0.42
N ASN A 71 -20.55 -6.62 0.23
CA ASN A 71 -21.99 -6.36 0.19
C ASN A 71 -22.42 -5.70 -1.15
N PRO A 72 -23.67 -5.88 -1.59
CA PRO A 72 -24.08 -5.50 -2.94
C PRO A 72 -23.98 -4.01 -3.28
N ALA A 73 -24.06 -3.13 -2.30
CA ALA A 73 -23.90 -1.69 -2.49
C ALA A 73 -22.42 -1.27 -2.57
N ALA A 74 -21.51 -2.02 -1.96
CA ALA A 74 -20.09 -1.69 -1.84
C ALA A 74 -19.18 -2.36 -2.90
N THR A 75 -19.66 -3.39 -3.61
CA THR A 75 -18.86 -4.15 -4.60
C THR A 75 -19.49 -4.20 -6.00
N PRO A 76 -19.46 -3.08 -6.77
CA PRO A 76 -20.07 -2.99 -8.10
C PRO A 76 -19.40 -3.87 -9.18
N SER A 77 -18.21 -4.41 -8.90
CA SER A 77 -17.56 -5.42 -9.74
C SER A 77 -18.19 -6.81 -9.60
N LEU A 78 -18.86 -7.07 -8.48
CA LEU A 78 -19.55 -8.33 -8.18
C LEU A 78 -21.07 -8.21 -8.31
N TRP A 79 -21.64 -6.99 -8.20
CA TRP A 79 -23.07 -6.73 -8.17
C TRP A 79 -23.49 -5.57 -9.06
N ALA A 80 -24.65 -5.68 -9.71
CA ALA A 80 -25.29 -4.61 -10.48
C ALA A 80 -26.61 -4.18 -9.85
N ASP A 81 -26.73 -2.89 -9.49
CA ASP A 81 -27.97 -2.31 -8.97
C ASP A 81 -29.11 -2.41 -10.00
N GLN A 82 -30.26 -2.90 -9.55
CA GLN A 82 -31.49 -3.06 -10.34
C GLN A 82 -32.55 -2.02 -9.98
N GLY A 83 -32.22 -1.08 -9.09
CA GLY A 83 -33.08 0.00 -8.65
C GLY A 83 -33.74 -0.25 -7.30
N VAL A 84 -34.42 0.79 -6.83
CA VAL A 84 -35.18 0.81 -5.59
C VAL A 84 -36.26 -0.28 -5.58
N CYS A 85 -36.40 -0.95 -4.44
CA CYS A 85 -37.44 -1.94 -4.20
C CYS A 85 -38.29 -1.56 -2.98
N GLY A 86 -39.57 -1.95 -2.98
CA GLY A 86 -40.52 -1.65 -1.89
C GLY A 86 -41.54 -2.77 -1.66
N GLY A 87 -41.85 -3.04 -0.39
CA GLY A 87 -42.80 -4.07 0.06
C GLY A 87 -42.15 -5.12 0.97
N SER A 88 -42.82 -5.41 2.09
CA SER A 88 -42.37 -6.44 3.07
C SER A 88 -42.63 -7.85 2.51
N PRO A 89 -41.67 -8.80 2.57
CA PRO A 89 -41.88 -10.14 2.05
C PRO A 89 -42.83 -10.94 2.96
N THR A 90 -43.86 -11.55 2.37
CA THR A 90 -44.73 -12.53 3.03
C THR A 90 -43.91 -13.75 3.47
N PRO A 91 -43.92 -14.17 4.75
CA PRO A 91 -43.11 -15.29 5.22
C PRO A 91 -43.63 -16.63 4.68
N VAL A 92 -42.72 -17.46 4.16
CA VAL A 92 -42.97 -18.89 3.92
C VAL A 92 -42.73 -19.64 5.25
N PRO A 93 -43.61 -20.55 5.70
CA PRO A 93 -43.50 -21.16 7.02
C PRO A 93 -42.31 -22.12 7.11
N THR A 94 -41.43 -21.89 8.09
CA THR A 94 -40.36 -22.81 8.50
C THR A 94 -40.86 -23.71 9.66
N PRO A 95 -40.56 -25.02 9.68
CA PRO A 95 -41.01 -25.93 10.75
C PRO A 95 -40.51 -25.56 12.15
N ALA A 96 -41.30 -25.90 13.16
CA ALA A 96 -41.14 -25.48 14.55
C ALA A 96 -39.82 -25.95 15.22
N PRO A 97 -39.16 -25.09 16.02
CA PRO A 97 -37.95 -25.44 16.75
C PRO A 97 -38.26 -26.21 18.05
N THR A 98 -37.48 -27.26 18.29
CA THR A 98 -37.39 -27.95 19.60
C THR A 98 -36.65 -27.04 20.60
N PRO A 99 -37.03 -26.98 21.90
CA PRO A 99 -36.48 -26.01 22.85
C PRO A 99 -34.98 -26.23 23.14
N ALA A 100 -34.21 -25.15 23.12
CA ALA A 100 -32.82 -25.10 23.54
C ALA A 100 -32.70 -24.88 25.08
N PRO A 101 -31.76 -25.55 25.77
CA PRO A 101 -31.46 -25.28 27.17
C PRO A 101 -30.70 -23.95 27.36
N THR A 102 -30.89 -23.36 28.54
CA THR A 102 -30.35 -22.06 29.01
C THR A 102 -28.82 -21.98 28.95
N PRO A 103 -28.22 -20.82 28.59
CA PRO A 103 -26.80 -20.68 28.32
C PRO A 103 -25.94 -20.70 29.59
N THR A 104 -24.89 -21.51 29.57
CA THR A 104 -23.72 -21.41 30.46
C THR A 104 -22.60 -20.70 29.67
N PRO A 105 -21.76 -19.84 30.29
CA PRO A 105 -20.75 -19.07 29.55
C PRO A 105 -19.74 -20.00 28.86
N GLN A 106 -19.61 -19.90 27.53
CA GLN A 106 -18.63 -20.68 26.78
C GLN A 106 -17.34 -19.85 26.59
N PRO A 107 -16.16 -20.37 26.98
CA PRO A 107 -14.88 -19.70 26.75
C PRO A 107 -14.52 -19.70 25.26
N THR A 108 -13.87 -18.63 24.83
CA THR A 108 -13.26 -18.46 23.51
C THR A 108 -12.42 -19.69 23.14
N PRO A 109 -12.59 -20.31 21.95
CA PRO A 109 -11.76 -21.44 21.56
C PRO A 109 -10.30 -21.00 21.42
N ALA A 110 -9.43 -21.58 22.25
CA ALA A 110 -8.00 -21.55 22.02
C ALA A 110 -7.67 -22.32 20.72
N PRO A 111 -6.67 -21.89 19.93
CA PRO A 111 -6.25 -22.65 18.76
C PRO A 111 -5.83 -24.07 19.18
N THR A 112 -6.44 -25.08 18.58
CA THR A 112 -6.02 -26.47 18.78
C THR A 112 -4.66 -26.66 18.07
N PRO A 113 -3.62 -27.17 18.74
CA PRO A 113 -2.31 -27.36 18.12
C PRO A 113 -2.41 -28.46 17.06
N VAL A 114 -2.30 -28.08 15.79
CA VAL A 114 -1.99 -29.04 14.72
C VAL A 114 -0.52 -29.44 14.88
N GLY A 115 -0.25 -30.73 14.71
CA GLY A 115 1.02 -31.39 15.02
C GLY A 115 2.24 -30.75 14.35
N SER A 116 3.41 -31.11 14.88
CA SER A 116 4.69 -30.55 14.45
C SER A 116 4.88 -30.64 12.94
N TYR A 117 5.11 -29.48 12.33
CA TYR A 117 5.54 -29.33 10.94
C TYR A 117 6.93 -28.69 10.91
N GLY A 118 7.73 -29.00 9.91
CA GLY A 118 9.10 -28.54 9.87
C GLY A 118 9.96 -29.23 8.82
N HIS A 119 11.27 -29.16 9.04
CA HIS A 119 12.27 -29.82 8.22
C HIS A 119 13.30 -30.52 9.11
N GLN A 120 13.98 -31.50 8.54
CA GLN A 120 15.12 -32.19 9.14
C GLN A 120 16.20 -32.33 8.07
N ILE A 121 17.36 -31.72 8.32
CA ILE A 121 18.54 -31.88 7.47
C ILE A 121 19.03 -33.32 7.64
N LEU A 122 19.05 -34.08 6.54
CA LEU A 122 19.49 -35.48 6.54
C LEU A 122 20.97 -35.60 6.19
N SER A 123 21.46 -34.72 5.30
CA SER A 123 22.87 -34.64 4.92
C SER A 123 23.22 -33.24 4.42
N SER A 124 24.48 -33.01 4.05
CA SER A 124 24.92 -31.79 3.36
C SER A 124 24.33 -31.60 1.96
N SER A 125 23.48 -32.52 1.48
CA SER A 125 22.84 -32.46 0.16
C SER A 125 21.38 -32.92 0.15
N SER A 126 20.77 -33.15 1.34
CA SER A 126 19.37 -33.57 1.42
C SER A 126 18.67 -33.11 2.69
N VAL A 127 17.38 -32.80 2.55
CA VAL A 127 16.49 -32.37 3.64
C VAL A 127 15.14 -33.06 3.50
N ARG A 128 14.58 -33.49 4.62
CA ARG A 128 13.21 -34.01 4.71
C ARG A 128 12.29 -32.98 5.35
N PHE A 129 11.23 -32.62 4.65
CA PHE A 129 10.12 -31.83 5.19
C PHE A 129 9.07 -32.76 5.75
N TYR A 130 8.40 -32.33 6.82
CA TYR A 130 7.30 -33.09 7.42
C TYR A 130 6.18 -32.19 7.93
N ALA A 131 4.96 -32.71 7.92
CA ALA A 131 3.79 -32.13 8.57
C ALA A 131 2.97 -33.26 9.22
N ASN A 132 2.98 -33.31 10.55
CA ASN A 132 2.36 -34.39 11.30
C ASN A 132 0.92 -34.06 11.70
N ASN A 133 0.10 -35.10 11.85
CA ASN A 133 -1.32 -34.99 12.22
C ASN A 133 -2.15 -34.11 11.29
N ALA A 134 -1.87 -34.18 9.98
CA ALA A 134 -2.63 -33.47 8.96
C ALA A 134 -3.13 -34.46 7.90
N PRO A 135 -4.40 -34.37 7.45
CA PRO A 135 -4.94 -35.22 6.39
C PRO A 135 -4.16 -35.11 5.08
N TRP A 136 -3.53 -33.97 4.82
CA TRP A 136 -2.63 -33.75 3.69
C TRP A 136 -1.73 -32.54 3.95
N ALA A 137 -0.60 -32.45 3.26
CA ALA A 137 0.22 -31.24 3.20
C ALA A 137 0.84 -31.03 1.80
N ASP A 138 1.00 -29.77 1.40
CA ASP A 138 1.78 -29.36 0.23
C ASP A 138 3.04 -28.59 0.69
N LEU A 139 4.18 -28.91 0.08
CA LEU A 139 5.45 -28.23 0.27
C LEU A 139 5.68 -27.21 -0.86
N HIS A 140 5.99 -25.99 -0.49
CA HIS A 140 6.37 -24.92 -1.41
C HIS A 140 7.78 -24.48 -1.08
N TYR A 141 8.76 -24.73 -1.95
CA TYR A 141 10.17 -24.45 -1.63
C TYR A 141 10.96 -23.84 -2.80
N GLN A 142 12.02 -23.13 -2.45
CA GLN A 142 13.02 -22.55 -3.34
C GLN A 142 14.42 -22.94 -2.88
N VAL A 143 15.34 -23.11 -3.83
CA VAL A 143 16.76 -23.37 -3.56
C VAL A 143 17.56 -22.21 -4.13
N ASN A 144 18.37 -21.56 -3.30
CA ASN A 144 19.22 -20.41 -3.66
C ASN A 144 18.45 -19.28 -4.38
N GLY A 145 17.22 -19.00 -3.96
CA GLY A 145 16.38 -17.97 -4.58
C GLY A 145 15.88 -18.31 -5.99
N GLY A 146 16.02 -19.56 -6.43
CA GLY A 146 15.47 -20.05 -7.69
C GLY A 146 13.94 -20.11 -7.72
N ALA A 147 13.39 -20.60 -8.84
CA ALA A 147 11.95 -20.74 -9.02
C ALA A 147 11.31 -21.60 -7.91
N GLN A 148 10.09 -21.24 -7.50
CA GLN A 148 9.35 -21.98 -6.51
C GLN A 148 8.86 -23.32 -7.08
N VAL A 149 9.11 -24.39 -6.32
CA VAL A 149 8.63 -25.74 -6.60
C VAL A 149 7.54 -26.08 -5.60
N ASN A 150 6.39 -26.53 -6.11
CA ASN A 150 5.22 -26.91 -5.30
C ASN A 150 5.03 -28.42 -5.40
N VAL A 151 4.99 -29.12 -4.27
CA VAL A 151 4.92 -30.59 -4.24
C VAL A 151 3.92 -31.07 -3.20
N ARG A 152 2.98 -31.92 -3.61
CA ARG A 152 2.14 -32.69 -2.68
C ARG A 152 3.02 -33.66 -1.89
N MET A 153 3.00 -33.56 -0.57
CA MET A 153 3.79 -34.43 0.30
C MET A 153 3.21 -35.85 0.33
N THR A 154 4.09 -36.85 0.49
CA THR A 154 3.68 -38.25 0.58
C THR A 154 3.07 -38.51 1.95
N VAL A 155 1.86 -39.08 1.98
CA VAL A 155 1.10 -39.38 3.20
C VAL A 155 1.46 -40.77 3.71
N SER A 156 1.73 -40.88 5.02
CA SER A 156 1.87 -42.14 5.76
C SER A 156 1.13 -42.03 7.08
N GLY A 157 -0.06 -42.65 7.16
CA GLY A 157 -0.99 -42.42 8.26
C GLY A 157 -1.47 -40.97 8.31
N THR A 158 -1.32 -40.31 9.45
CA THR A 158 -1.61 -38.87 9.61
C THR A 158 -0.40 -37.96 9.41
N ASN A 159 0.75 -38.52 8.98
CA ASN A 159 1.99 -37.79 8.81
C ASN A 159 2.33 -37.65 7.33
N ASN A 160 2.75 -36.44 6.95
CA ASN A 160 3.11 -36.09 5.58
C ASN A 160 4.61 -35.85 5.54
N SER A 161 5.31 -36.35 4.51
CA SER A 161 6.74 -36.08 4.34
C SER A 161 7.16 -35.97 2.88
N TYR A 162 8.18 -35.17 2.61
CA TYR A 162 8.83 -35.08 1.30
C TYR A 162 10.33 -34.83 1.46
N THR A 163 11.16 -35.59 0.77
CA THR A 163 12.62 -35.44 0.82
C THR A 163 13.13 -34.81 -0.46
N VAL A 164 13.84 -33.71 -0.33
CA VAL A 164 14.57 -33.08 -1.44
C VAL A 164 16.03 -33.53 -1.34
N SER A 165 16.53 -34.14 -2.42
CA SER A 165 17.88 -34.69 -2.54
C SER A 165 18.65 -34.01 -3.67
N GLY A 166 19.98 -34.12 -3.65
CA GLY A 166 20.84 -33.54 -4.69
C GLY A 166 20.99 -32.02 -4.57
N LEU A 167 20.76 -31.47 -3.39
CA LEU A 167 20.94 -30.05 -3.12
C LEU A 167 22.44 -29.71 -3.08
N PRO A 168 22.87 -28.55 -3.64
CA PRO A 168 24.23 -28.07 -3.47
C PRO A 168 24.60 -27.92 -1.99
N ALA A 169 25.84 -28.25 -1.61
CA ALA A 169 26.31 -28.03 -0.26
C ALA A 169 26.29 -26.53 0.09
N GLY A 170 25.78 -26.19 1.27
CA GLY A 170 25.59 -24.79 1.67
C GLY A 170 24.40 -24.10 1.02
N ALA A 171 23.54 -24.82 0.28
CA ALA A 171 22.37 -24.23 -0.34
C ALA A 171 21.43 -23.57 0.69
N VAL A 172 20.92 -22.40 0.34
CA VAL A 172 19.86 -21.72 1.07
C VAL A 172 18.53 -22.30 0.61
N VAL A 173 17.81 -22.94 1.51
CA VAL A 173 16.49 -23.51 1.23
C VAL A 173 15.44 -22.70 1.95
N ARG A 174 14.48 -22.14 1.20
CA ARG A 174 13.36 -21.36 1.72
C ARG A 174 12.06 -22.10 1.40
N TYR A 175 11.17 -22.30 2.38
CA TYR A 175 9.93 -23.02 2.18
C TYR A 175 8.77 -22.53 3.05
N PHE A 176 7.55 -22.87 2.66
CA PHE A 176 6.38 -22.93 3.55
C PHE A 176 5.54 -24.17 3.22
N LEU A 177 4.59 -24.48 4.09
CA LEU A 177 3.69 -25.62 3.94
C LEU A 177 2.25 -25.12 3.88
N THR A 178 1.45 -25.65 2.95
CA THR A 178 0.00 -25.59 3.05
C THR A 178 -0.46 -26.86 3.75
N VAL A 179 -1.07 -26.75 4.93
CA VAL A 179 -1.45 -27.89 5.76
C VAL A 179 -2.98 -28.00 5.79
N GLY A 180 -3.49 -29.13 5.31
CA GLY A 180 -4.91 -29.45 5.39
C GLY A 180 -5.34 -29.70 6.83
N GLN A 181 -6.57 -29.29 7.17
CA GLN A 181 -7.14 -29.51 8.51
C GLN A 181 -8.17 -30.64 8.47
N ALA A 182 -8.18 -31.50 9.50
CA ALA A 182 -9.11 -32.61 9.60
C ALA A 182 -10.58 -32.17 9.69
N ALA A 183 -10.83 -30.96 10.20
CA ALA A 183 -12.15 -30.33 10.27
C ALA A 183 -12.59 -29.65 8.94
N GLY A 184 -11.77 -29.75 7.88
CA GLY A 184 -11.94 -29.02 6.62
C GLY A 184 -11.15 -27.71 6.60
N GLY A 185 -10.78 -27.27 5.39
CA GLY A 185 -9.92 -26.10 5.18
C GLY A 185 -8.41 -26.42 5.18
N ALA A 186 -7.61 -25.38 4.97
CA ALA A 186 -6.16 -25.45 5.01
C ALA A 186 -5.59 -24.13 5.52
N PHE A 187 -4.37 -24.16 6.04
CA PHE A 187 -3.62 -22.96 6.41
C PHE A 187 -2.20 -23.02 5.89
N ASP A 188 -1.63 -21.86 5.62
CA ASP A 188 -0.23 -21.72 5.23
C ASP A 188 0.63 -21.45 6.45
N THR A 189 1.77 -22.13 6.55
CA THR A 189 2.79 -21.78 7.53
C THR A 189 3.53 -20.51 7.08
N ALA A 190 4.15 -19.81 8.02
CA ALA A 190 5.08 -18.75 7.65
C ALA A 190 6.26 -19.31 6.83
N TRP A 191 6.81 -18.46 5.96
CA TRP A 191 8.05 -18.77 5.25
C TRP A 191 9.19 -19.01 6.24
N THR A 192 9.87 -20.14 6.07
CA THR A 192 11.05 -20.54 6.85
C THR A 192 12.24 -20.67 5.92
N GLN A 193 13.44 -20.28 6.37
CA GLN A 193 14.67 -20.39 5.59
C GLN A 193 15.81 -20.97 6.44
N PHE A 194 16.63 -21.83 5.84
CA PHE A 194 17.81 -22.40 6.47
C PHE A 194 18.92 -22.67 5.45
N ASN A 195 20.15 -22.82 5.93
CA ASN A 195 21.30 -23.20 5.12
C ASN A 195 21.60 -24.69 5.30
N LEU A 196 21.92 -25.40 4.22
CA LEU A 196 22.34 -26.80 4.28
C LEU A 196 23.76 -26.92 4.86
N SER A 197 23.86 -27.14 6.17
CA SER A 197 25.09 -27.56 6.86
C SER A 197 24.89 -28.96 7.47
N GLY A 198 25.94 -29.80 7.46
CA GLY A 198 25.84 -31.23 7.78
C GLY A 198 25.15 -31.58 9.11
N ALA A 199 24.49 -32.75 9.13
CA ALA A 199 23.50 -33.19 10.12
C ALA A 199 23.98 -33.25 11.58
N VAL A 200 23.05 -32.97 12.51
CA VAL A 200 23.11 -33.38 13.92
C VAL A 200 22.04 -34.43 14.22
N THR A 201 22.47 -35.54 14.82
CA THR A 201 21.68 -36.72 15.24
C THR A 201 20.73 -36.39 16.41
N PRO A 202 19.53 -36.99 16.53
CA PRO A 202 18.58 -36.68 17.60
C PRO A 202 18.79 -37.51 18.88
N THR A 203 18.63 -36.91 20.06
CA THR A 203 18.45 -37.58 21.37
C THR A 203 17.39 -36.84 22.21
N PRO A 204 16.75 -37.50 23.21
CA PRO A 204 15.32 -37.39 23.46
C PRO A 204 14.93 -36.39 24.56
N ASN A 205 13.65 -36.03 24.51
CA ASN A 205 12.87 -35.17 25.39
C ASN A 205 13.11 -35.37 26.91
N PRO A 206 13.34 -34.30 27.69
CA PRO A 206 13.04 -34.27 29.12
C PRO A 206 11.78 -33.44 29.44
N THR A 207 11.02 -34.02 30.37
CA THR A 207 9.80 -33.62 31.08
C THR A 207 9.83 -32.17 31.64
N PRO A 208 8.67 -31.49 31.80
CA PRO A 208 8.62 -30.07 32.13
C PRO A 208 8.82 -29.75 33.62
N ASN A 209 9.24 -28.49 33.87
CA ASN A 209 9.16 -27.66 35.10
C ASN A 209 10.51 -27.41 35.81
N PRO A 210 10.76 -26.24 36.46
CA PRO A 210 10.05 -24.96 36.44
C PRO A 210 10.83 -23.87 35.72
N THR A 211 10.14 -22.93 35.09
CA THR A 211 10.68 -21.74 34.42
C THR A 211 11.86 -21.11 35.16
N PRO A 212 13.08 -21.15 34.60
CA PRO A 212 14.12 -20.18 34.87
C PRO A 212 14.22 -19.26 33.64
N THR A 213 14.15 -17.98 33.92
CA THR A 213 14.33 -16.81 33.04
C THR A 213 15.04 -17.07 31.69
N PRO A 214 14.46 -16.64 30.55
CA PRO A 214 15.04 -16.89 29.23
C PRO A 214 16.40 -16.22 29.06
N THR A 215 17.38 -16.97 28.53
CA THR A 215 18.62 -16.43 27.96
C THR A 215 18.36 -16.00 26.50
N PRO A 216 18.81 -14.80 26.05
CA PRO A 216 18.36 -14.17 24.80
C PRO A 216 18.83 -14.85 23.50
N GLY A 217 17.96 -14.85 22.49
CA GLY A 217 18.27 -15.18 21.10
C GLY A 217 19.15 -14.12 20.41
N PRO A 218 19.45 -14.29 19.10
CA PRO A 218 20.33 -13.39 18.36
C PRO A 218 19.77 -11.96 18.39
N ASN A 219 20.64 -11.03 18.74
CA ASN A 219 20.34 -9.66 19.09
C ASN A 219 19.41 -8.99 18.04
N PRO A 220 18.23 -8.46 18.43
CA PRO A 220 17.56 -7.48 17.58
C PRO A 220 18.53 -6.32 17.30
N THR A 221 18.43 -5.69 16.14
CA THR A 221 19.05 -4.38 15.93
C THR A 221 18.70 -3.52 17.14
N PRO A 222 19.68 -3.10 17.96
CA PRO A 222 19.38 -2.50 19.25
C PRO A 222 18.48 -1.28 19.01
N THR A 223 17.35 -1.22 19.71
CA THR A 223 16.65 0.05 19.94
C THR A 223 17.69 0.99 20.53
N PRO A 224 18.00 2.14 19.89
CA PRO A 224 19.13 2.94 20.33
C PRO A 224 18.91 3.39 21.78
N THR A 225 19.91 3.12 22.62
CA THR A 225 20.01 3.71 23.95
C THR A 225 19.92 5.24 23.81
N PRO A 226 19.13 5.95 24.64
CA PRO A 226 19.07 7.41 24.61
C PRO A 226 20.47 8.00 24.83
N SER A 227 21.14 8.38 23.74
CA SER A 227 22.30 9.25 23.82
C SER A 227 21.80 10.69 23.73
N ASP A 228 22.29 11.55 24.62
CA ASP A 228 22.02 12.99 24.62
C ASP A 228 20.54 13.41 24.76
N GLY A 229 19.73 12.60 25.45
CA GLY A 229 18.32 12.93 25.76
C GLY A 229 17.30 12.59 24.66
N TRP A 230 17.73 12.04 23.53
CA TRP A 230 16.82 11.64 22.46
C TRP A 230 16.04 10.36 22.80
N HIS A 231 14.72 10.36 22.57
CA HIS A 231 13.87 9.17 22.65
C HIS A 231 13.01 9.02 21.40
N VAL A 232 12.72 7.77 20.99
CA VAL A 232 11.84 7.50 19.85
C VAL A 232 10.44 7.94 20.20
N VAL A 233 9.86 8.81 19.38
CA VAL A 233 8.46 9.24 19.51
C VAL A 233 7.56 8.61 18.46
N TRP A 234 8.13 8.12 17.36
CA TRP A 234 7.42 7.41 16.31
C TRP A 234 8.39 6.57 15.47
N GLU A 235 7.95 5.39 15.03
CA GLU A 235 8.66 4.56 14.07
C GLU A 235 7.70 3.73 13.22
N ASP A 236 8.14 3.40 12.01
CA ASP A 236 7.56 2.36 11.18
C ASP A 236 8.68 1.45 10.67
N THR A 237 8.68 0.20 11.11
CA THR A 237 9.65 -0.85 10.74
C THR A 237 9.20 -1.64 9.51
N PHE A 238 8.02 -1.32 8.95
CA PHE A 238 7.47 -1.96 7.76
C PHE A 238 7.38 -3.49 7.83
N ASP A 239 7.24 -4.02 9.05
CA ASP A 239 7.04 -5.44 9.28
C ASP A 239 5.73 -5.94 8.65
N GLY A 240 5.75 -7.20 8.21
CA GLY A 240 4.64 -7.87 7.56
C GLY A 240 4.64 -7.73 6.04
N SER A 241 3.45 -7.77 5.44
CA SER A 241 3.24 -7.76 3.99
C SER A 241 2.03 -6.91 3.59
N GLY A 242 1.94 -6.57 2.30
CA GLY A 242 0.86 -5.73 1.76
C GLY A 242 1.13 -4.23 1.96
N GLN A 243 0.15 -3.38 1.73
CA GLN A 243 0.32 -1.92 1.82
C GLN A 243 0.80 -1.48 3.22
N PRO A 244 1.63 -0.42 3.34
CA PRO A 244 2.03 0.16 4.62
C PRO A 244 0.83 0.57 5.48
N ASN A 245 1.04 0.71 6.80
CA ASN A 245 -0.04 1.00 7.74
C ASN A 245 -0.78 2.30 7.37
N SER A 246 -2.08 2.20 7.10
CA SER A 246 -2.91 3.35 6.74
C SER A 246 -3.11 4.32 7.89
N ALA A 247 -2.81 3.95 9.15
CA ALA A 247 -2.74 4.92 10.24
C ALA A 247 -1.53 5.87 10.10
N ASN A 248 -0.48 5.44 9.40
CA ASN A 248 0.77 6.18 9.24
C ASN A 248 0.85 6.91 7.89
N TRP A 249 0.41 6.27 6.81
CA TRP A 249 0.74 6.68 5.44
C TRP A 249 -0.49 6.94 4.57
N ASN A 250 -0.44 8.01 3.79
CA ASN A 250 -1.29 8.28 2.63
C ASN A 250 -0.50 8.07 1.34
N TYR A 251 -1.19 8.06 0.22
CA TYR A 251 -0.61 8.00 -1.11
C TYR A 251 -0.79 9.33 -1.84
N HIS A 252 0.18 9.69 -2.67
CA HIS A 252 -0.05 10.58 -3.80
C HIS A 252 -0.31 9.73 -5.04
N VAL A 253 -1.35 10.07 -5.80
CA VAL A 253 -1.73 9.35 -7.01
C VAL A 253 -1.62 10.25 -8.23
N GLY A 254 -1.08 9.72 -9.31
CA GLY A 254 -0.96 10.43 -10.58
C GLY A 254 0.40 11.06 -10.82
N ASN A 255 0.42 12.04 -11.73
CA ASN A 255 1.63 12.73 -12.19
C ASN A 255 1.63 14.22 -11.80
N GLY A 256 0.76 14.63 -10.86
CA GLY A 256 0.46 16.04 -10.57
C GLY A 256 -0.26 16.76 -11.71
N TRP A 257 -0.64 16.04 -12.77
CA TRP A 257 -1.31 16.56 -13.97
C TRP A 257 -2.79 16.83 -13.71
N ASN A 258 -3.25 18.02 -14.07
CA ASN A 258 -4.67 18.39 -14.01
C ASN A 258 -5.20 18.82 -15.40
N PRO A 259 -6.02 18.00 -16.09
CA PRO A 259 -6.67 18.39 -17.34
C PRO A 259 -7.59 19.60 -17.12
N GLY A 260 -7.12 20.78 -17.56
CA GLY A 260 -7.83 22.05 -17.44
C GLY A 260 -7.02 23.16 -16.75
N LEU A 261 -5.92 22.82 -16.07
CA LEU A 261 -4.98 23.80 -15.50
C LEU A 261 -3.61 23.65 -16.19
N GLY A 262 -3.19 24.66 -16.95
CA GLY A 262 -2.05 24.57 -17.86
C GLY A 262 -0.65 24.51 -17.22
N ALA A 263 -0.52 24.45 -15.90
CA ALA A 263 0.73 24.87 -15.24
C ALA A 263 1.51 23.78 -14.46
N PHE A 264 0.95 22.61 -14.18
CA PHE A 264 1.64 21.61 -13.36
C PHE A 264 1.57 20.23 -14.03
N GLN A 265 2.69 19.83 -14.64
CA GLN A 265 2.88 18.50 -15.24
C GLN A 265 4.11 17.86 -14.60
N GLY A 266 4.07 16.56 -14.30
CA GLY A 266 5.18 15.85 -13.69
C GLY A 266 5.57 16.43 -12.33
N TRP A 267 4.57 16.66 -11.47
CA TRP A 267 4.74 17.20 -10.11
C TRP A 267 5.48 18.54 -10.03
N GLY A 268 5.50 19.32 -11.13
CA GLY A 268 6.21 20.60 -11.23
C GLY A 268 7.66 20.46 -11.73
N ASN A 269 8.19 19.23 -11.78
CA ASN A 269 9.56 18.93 -12.18
C ASN A 269 9.66 18.21 -13.54
N GLY A 270 8.51 18.00 -14.20
CA GLY A 270 8.41 17.24 -15.44
C GLY A 270 8.76 15.75 -15.28
N GLU A 271 8.48 15.19 -14.10
CA GLU A 271 8.56 13.77 -13.79
C GLU A 271 7.65 12.92 -14.72
N TRP A 272 8.08 11.69 -15.03
CA TRP A 272 7.44 10.82 -16.04
C TRP A 272 6.51 9.76 -15.45
N GLU A 273 6.61 9.48 -14.16
CA GLU A 273 5.84 8.41 -13.54
C GLU A 273 4.39 8.79 -13.25
N TRP A 274 3.53 7.78 -13.30
CA TRP A 274 2.22 7.83 -12.69
C TRP A 274 2.28 7.13 -11.33
N TYR A 275 2.24 7.90 -10.22
CA TYR A 275 2.26 7.32 -8.87
C TYR A 275 0.97 6.56 -8.57
N ARG A 276 1.07 5.38 -7.95
CA ARG A 276 -0.08 4.62 -7.45
C ARG A 276 0.24 3.79 -6.20
N PRO A 277 -0.78 3.42 -5.40
CA PRO A 277 -0.59 2.62 -4.19
C PRO A 277 -0.10 1.19 -4.45
N GLU A 278 -0.41 0.58 -5.61
CA GLU A 278 0.03 -0.80 -5.92
C GLU A 278 1.56 -0.91 -6.06
N ASN A 279 2.21 0.23 -6.31
CA ASN A 279 3.66 0.34 -6.43
C ASN A 279 4.35 0.53 -5.07
N VAL A 280 3.60 0.48 -3.96
CA VAL A 280 4.12 0.65 -2.60
C VAL A 280 3.59 -0.43 -1.67
N TYR A 281 4.48 -1.29 -1.18
CA TYR A 281 4.10 -2.43 -0.34
C TYR A 281 5.23 -2.82 0.61
N ARG A 282 4.87 -3.51 1.68
CA ARG A 282 5.79 -4.13 2.62
C ARG A 282 6.18 -5.51 2.13
N GLN A 283 7.46 -5.81 2.16
CA GLN A 283 8.00 -7.12 1.82
C GLN A 283 9.33 -7.34 2.54
N ASN A 284 9.44 -8.49 3.22
CA ASN A 284 10.67 -8.92 3.90
C ASN A 284 11.21 -7.86 4.90
N GLY A 285 10.33 -7.26 5.71
CA GLY A 285 10.73 -6.24 6.71
C GLY A 285 11.20 -4.93 6.10
N ASN A 286 10.74 -4.59 4.89
CA ASN A 286 11.03 -3.32 4.24
C ASN A 286 9.75 -2.76 3.62
N LEU A 287 9.62 -1.44 3.60
CA LEU A 287 8.84 -0.77 2.58
C LEU A 287 9.56 -0.93 1.24
N VAL A 288 8.80 -1.28 0.21
CA VAL A 288 9.25 -1.38 -1.16
C VAL A 288 8.45 -0.36 -1.97
N ILE A 289 9.15 0.62 -2.54
CA ILE A 289 8.61 1.47 -3.60
C ILE A 289 9.18 0.93 -4.91
N ARG A 290 8.31 0.32 -5.72
CA ARG A 290 8.65 -0.31 -6.99
C ARG A 290 8.26 0.63 -8.13
N ALA A 291 9.22 1.00 -8.96
CA ALA A 291 8.96 1.57 -10.26
C ALA A 291 8.85 0.46 -11.32
N ASP A 292 7.83 0.52 -12.17
CA ASP A 292 7.63 -0.42 -13.28
C ASP A 292 7.38 0.31 -14.60
N TYR A 293 7.56 -0.45 -15.69
CA TYR A 293 7.25 -0.04 -17.05
C TYR A 293 6.19 -1.00 -17.58
N ALA A 294 5.01 -0.50 -17.93
CA ALA A 294 3.92 -1.29 -18.46
C ALA A 294 3.84 -1.19 -19.99
N ASP A 295 3.42 -2.27 -20.66
CA ASP A 295 3.17 -2.23 -22.12
C ASP A 295 1.85 -1.52 -22.46
N THR A 296 0.91 -1.48 -21.51
CA THR A 296 -0.33 -0.70 -21.62
C THR A 296 -0.23 0.53 -20.71
N PRO A 297 -0.33 1.75 -21.26
CA PRO A 297 -0.18 2.95 -20.47
C PRO A 297 -1.40 3.17 -19.56
N THR A 298 -1.19 3.92 -18.48
CA THR A 298 -2.29 4.64 -17.85
C THR A 298 -2.65 5.80 -18.78
N ASP A 299 -3.89 5.85 -19.26
CA ASP A 299 -4.37 6.91 -20.16
C ASP A 299 -5.35 7.81 -19.42
N ILE A 300 -5.03 9.10 -19.33
CA ILE A 300 -5.88 10.12 -18.73
C ILE A 300 -6.04 11.27 -19.71
N ALA A 301 -7.28 11.47 -20.15
CA ALA A 301 -7.63 12.51 -21.12
C ALA A 301 -6.77 12.48 -22.40
N GLY A 302 -6.38 11.29 -22.88
CA GLY A 302 -5.59 11.10 -24.10
C GLY A 302 -4.08 11.23 -23.91
N ARG A 303 -3.61 11.50 -22.69
CA ARG A 303 -2.19 11.46 -22.34
C ARG A 303 -1.86 10.11 -21.72
N GLN A 304 -0.72 9.56 -22.13
CA GLN A 304 -0.31 8.20 -21.80
C GLN A 304 0.94 8.17 -20.91
N TRP A 305 0.89 7.37 -19.84
CA TRP A 305 2.00 7.11 -18.92
C TRP A 305 2.34 5.62 -18.90
N PHE A 306 3.54 5.28 -19.33
CA PHE A 306 4.03 3.90 -19.36
C PHE A 306 4.78 3.53 -18.07
N GLN A 307 5.39 4.53 -17.44
CA GLN A 307 6.15 4.38 -16.21
C GLN A 307 5.29 4.67 -15.00
N ARG A 308 5.47 3.87 -13.95
CA ARG A 308 4.61 3.89 -12.77
C ARG A 308 5.48 3.69 -11.55
N SER A 309 5.13 4.33 -10.44
CA SER A 309 5.92 4.28 -9.22
C SER A 309 5.06 4.56 -8.00
N GLY A 310 5.68 4.80 -6.84
CA GLY A 310 4.99 5.16 -5.60
C GLY A 310 5.51 6.44 -4.96
N ARG A 311 4.60 7.17 -4.32
CA ARG A 311 4.86 8.31 -3.46
C ARG A 311 3.91 8.26 -2.27
N ILE A 312 4.45 8.19 -1.05
CA ILE A 312 3.67 8.14 0.19
C ILE A 312 4.02 9.28 1.13
N THR A 313 3.07 9.66 1.98
CA THR A 313 3.21 10.79 2.89
C THR A 313 2.50 10.56 4.21
N THR A 314 3.07 11.06 5.30
CA THR A 314 2.44 11.07 6.63
C THR A 314 1.46 12.23 6.84
N LYS A 315 1.22 13.06 5.81
CA LYS A 315 0.37 14.26 5.90
C LYS A 315 -0.98 14.01 6.59
N GLY A 316 -1.34 14.85 7.56
CA GLY A 316 -2.60 14.74 8.30
C GLY A 316 -2.70 13.54 9.24
N LYS A 317 -1.67 12.68 9.30
CA LYS A 317 -1.56 11.53 10.20
C LYS A 317 -0.47 11.78 11.24
N HIS A 318 0.74 12.11 10.78
CA HIS A 318 1.87 12.48 11.62
C HIS A 318 2.59 13.71 11.09
N SER A 319 3.00 14.59 11.98
CA SER A 319 3.86 15.72 11.69
C SER A 319 4.65 16.08 12.93
N TRP A 320 5.88 16.54 12.74
CA TRP A 320 6.78 16.89 13.84
C TRP A 320 7.37 18.26 13.62
N GLN A 321 7.55 18.99 14.71
CA GLN A 321 8.35 20.21 14.74
C GLN A 321 9.62 19.86 15.52
N TYR A 322 10.76 19.99 14.86
CA TYR A 322 12.06 19.58 15.37
C TYR A 322 12.16 18.07 15.66
N GLY A 323 13.39 17.58 15.74
CA GLY A 323 13.64 16.18 16.02
C GLY A 323 14.89 15.65 15.36
N ARG A 324 15.16 14.36 15.59
CA ARG A 324 16.01 13.57 14.68
C ARG A 324 15.10 12.72 13.82
N ILE A 325 15.15 12.91 12.51
CA ILE A 325 14.33 12.19 11.54
C ILE A 325 15.27 11.38 10.66
N GLU A 326 15.08 10.07 10.62
CA GLU A 326 16.00 9.16 9.95
C GLU A 326 15.27 8.02 9.23
N ALA A 327 15.88 7.57 8.13
CA ALA A 327 15.44 6.38 7.43
C ALA A 327 16.65 5.58 6.94
N ARG A 328 16.57 4.25 7.06
CA ARG A 328 17.59 3.34 6.53
C ARG A 328 17.14 2.78 5.19
N MET A 329 17.85 3.11 4.12
CA MET A 329 17.33 2.98 2.76
C MET A 329 18.37 2.42 1.78
N ALA A 330 17.92 1.62 0.82
CA ALA A 330 18.69 1.20 -0.35
C ALA A 330 17.98 1.67 -1.62
N LEU A 331 18.71 2.32 -2.51
CA LEU A 331 18.18 3.10 -3.64
C LEU A 331 18.46 2.40 -4.98
N PRO A 332 17.66 2.68 -6.03
CA PRO A 332 18.05 2.28 -7.37
C PRO A 332 19.27 3.11 -7.84
N GLY A 333 20.26 2.44 -8.44
CA GLY A 333 21.40 3.08 -9.10
C GLY A 333 21.30 2.91 -10.61
N ARG A 334 20.28 3.52 -11.23
CA ARG A 334 20.00 3.41 -12.67
C ARG A 334 19.65 4.74 -13.28
N ILE A 335 20.01 4.88 -14.55
CA ILE A 335 19.71 6.07 -15.36
C ILE A 335 18.22 6.41 -15.30
N GLY A 336 17.92 7.70 -15.10
CA GLY A 336 16.57 8.22 -15.05
C GLY A 336 15.83 7.98 -13.72
N THR A 337 16.47 7.40 -12.70
CA THR A 337 15.85 7.27 -11.37
C THR A 337 16.07 8.51 -10.51
N TRP A 338 15.07 8.85 -9.68
CA TRP A 338 15.13 9.93 -8.70
C TRP A 338 14.38 9.52 -7.41
N PRO A 339 14.99 8.69 -6.55
CA PRO A 339 14.44 8.41 -5.22
C PRO A 339 14.63 9.60 -4.27
N ALA A 340 13.66 9.81 -3.38
CA ALA A 340 13.71 10.87 -2.39
C ALA A 340 13.11 10.46 -1.03
N PHE A 341 13.74 10.95 0.03
CA PHE A 341 13.26 11.01 1.41
C PHE A 341 13.33 12.45 1.88
N TRP A 342 12.16 13.02 2.12
CA TRP A 342 12.02 14.45 2.31
C TRP A 342 10.82 14.75 3.19
N MET A 343 10.67 16.03 3.53
CA MET A 343 9.63 16.52 4.41
C MET A 343 9.05 17.81 3.86
N MET A 344 7.77 18.01 4.10
CA MET A 344 7.08 19.21 3.66
C MET A 344 6.20 19.77 4.79
N GLY A 345 6.02 21.09 4.85
CA GLY A 345 5.25 21.74 5.91
C GLY A 345 3.83 21.17 6.05
N ALA A 346 3.38 20.95 7.28
CA ALA A 346 2.05 20.39 7.55
C ALA A 346 0.90 21.26 7.02
N SER A 347 1.13 22.57 6.87
CA SER A 347 0.16 23.54 6.35
C SER A 347 0.18 23.69 4.83
N CYS A 348 0.99 22.92 4.09
CA CYS A 348 0.89 22.91 2.64
C CYS A 348 -0.51 22.47 2.20
N ASP A 349 -1.03 23.02 1.11
CA ASP A 349 -2.35 22.68 0.58
C ASP A 349 -2.34 21.47 -0.38
N ASP A 350 -1.27 20.66 -0.34
CA ASP A 350 -1.14 19.43 -1.12
C ASP A 350 -2.32 18.47 -0.94
N THR A 351 -2.74 17.82 -2.01
CA THR A 351 -3.84 16.84 -1.94
C THR A 351 -3.29 15.44 -1.77
N VAL A 352 -3.92 14.66 -0.89
CA VAL A 352 -3.48 13.30 -0.59
C VAL A 352 -4.66 12.35 -0.61
N THR A 353 -4.33 11.09 -0.83
CA THR A 353 -5.27 10.00 -0.86
C THR A 353 -5.12 9.11 0.38
N SER A 354 -6.10 9.15 1.28
CA SER A 354 -6.07 8.42 2.57
C SER A 354 -6.63 7.00 2.52
N ASP A 355 -7.58 6.74 1.62
CA ASP A 355 -8.21 5.44 1.36
C ASP A 355 -8.20 5.22 -0.15
N TYR A 356 -7.44 4.26 -0.68
CA TYR A 356 -7.36 4.08 -2.13
C TYR A 356 -7.41 2.63 -2.60
N ASN A 357 -8.54 2.35 -3.25
CA ASN A 357 -8.67 1.50 -4.42
C ASN A 357 -9.17 2.38 -5.60
N ALA A 358 -8.78 3.66 -5.70
CA ALA A 358 -9.49 4.48 -6.68
C ALA A 358 -9.16 4.05 -8.11
N PRO A 359 -10.15 4.20 -9.00
CA PRO A 359 -9.93 3.96 -10.41
C PRO A 359 -8.86 4.90 -10.96
N LEU A 360 -8.25 4.49 -12.08
CA LEU A 360 -7.23 5.23 -12.82
C LEU A 360 -7.57 6.72 -13.05
N SER A 361 -8.84 7.13 -12.91
CA SER A 361 -9.35 8.49 -13.09
C SER A 361 -9.14 9.48 -11.93
N ARG A 362 -8.53 9.10 -10.80
CA ARG A 362 -8.20 10.06 -9.71
C ARG A 362 -6.72 10.44 -9.77
N TYR A 363 -6.44 11.74 -9.65
CA TYR A 363 -5.11 12.31 -9.57
C TYR A 363 -5.08 13.36 -8.47
N ASP A 364 -4.01 13.35 -7.69
CA ASP A 364 -3.70 14.38 -6.72
C ASP A 364 -2.93 15.53 -7.42
N ILE A 365 -3.13 16.74 -6.94
CA ILE A 365 -2.48 17.97 -7.39
C ILE A 365 -1.45 18.44 -6.37
N MET A 366 -0.40 19.10 -6.86
CA MET A 366 0.62 19.75 -6.04
C MET A 366 0.08 20.89 -5.19
N ALA A 367 0.78 21.13 -4.07
CA ALA A 367 0.57 22.30 -3.24
C ALA A 367 0.74 23.59 -4.05
N SER A 368 -0.28 24.43 -4.07
CA SER A 368 -0.23 25.75 -4.68
C SER A 368 0.57 26.75 -3.84
N ASN A 369 0.83 26.44 -2.56
CA ASN A 369 1.58 27.27 -1.62
C ASN A 369 2.95 26.69 -1.22
N TRP A 370 3.50 25.74 -1.99
CA TRP A 370 4.67 24.92 -1.67
C TRP A 370 5.84 25.66 -0.97
N SER A 371 6.38 26.72 -1.57
CA SER A 371 7.52 27.43 -0.96
C SER A 371 7.16 28.11 0.36
N SER A 372 5.93 28.60 0.50
CA SER A 372 5.44 29.26 1.72
C SER A 372 5.13 28.30 2.88
N CYS A 373 5.12 26.99 2.63
CA CYS A 373 4.96 25.99 3.67
C CYS A 373 6.26 25.22 3.98
N GLY A 374 7.24 25.28 3.07
CA GLY A 374 8.62 24.83 3.28
C GLY A 374 8.85 23.35 2.97
N GLU A 375 10.07 23.04 2.56
CA GLU A 375 10.55 21.70 2.18
C GLU A 375 11.94 21.42 2.77
N ILE A 376 12.15 20.21 3.28
CA ILE A 376 13.45 19.70 3.76
C ILE A 376 13.72 18.37 3.09
N ASP A 377 14.68 18.33 2.17
CA ASP A 377 15.10 17.10 1.50
C ASP A 377 16.24 16.44 2.26
N ILE A 378 15.91 15.38 2.99
CA ILE A 378 16.87 14.63 3.82
C ILE A 378 17.82 13.84 2.92
N MET A 379 17.30 13.27 1.84
CA MET A 379 18.06 12.56 0.83
C MET A 379 17.32 12.58 -0.49
N GLU A 380 17.98 13.07 -1.53
CA GLU A 380 17.66 12.78 -2.92
C GLU A 380 18.85 12.09 -3.59
N HIS A 381 18.57 11.28 -4.60
CA HIS A 381 19.60 10.71 -5.47
C HIS A 381 19.12 10.78 -6.92
N ARG A 382 20.06 10.70 -7.87
CA ARG A 382 19.71 10.64 -9.29
C ARG A 382 20.60 9.70 -10.08
N ASN A 383 20.03 9.10 -11.11
CA ASN A 383 20.76 8.36 -12.14
C ASN A 383 21.66 7.28 -11.51
N THR A 384 22.97 7.37 -11.79
CA THR A 384 24.00 6.46 -11.32
C THR A 384 25.05 7.19 -10.46
N GLU A 385 24.69 8.34 -9.90
CA GLU A 385 25.61 9.15 -9.07
C GLU A 385 26.03 8.37 -7.82
N THR A 386 27.23 8.62 -7.31
CA THR A 386 27.67 8.08 -5.99
C THR A 386 27.28 9.00 -4.83
N ARG A 387 26.80 10.20 -5.17
CA ARG A 387 26.43 11.24 -4.23
C ARG A 387 24.93 11.30 -4.05
N THR A 388 24.53 11.68 -2.84
CA THR A 388 23.17 12.10 -2.52
C THR A 388 23.13 13.61 -2.34
N PHE A 389 21.94 14.17 -2.47
CA PHE A 389 21.67 15.59 -2.44
C PHE A 389 20.75 15.87 -1.27
N GLN A 390 21.01 16.97 -0.59
CA GLN A 390 20.22 17.47 0.53
C GLN A 390 19.80 18.87 0.14
N ASN A 391 18.58 19.31 0.43
CA ASN A 391 18.09 20.62 0.04
C ASN A 391 17.09 21.15 1.09
N VAL A 392 16.87 22.46 1.04
CA VAL A 392 15.74 23.10 1.70
C VAL A 392 15.15 24.14 0.76
N PHE A 393 13.83 24.29 0.78
CA PHE A 393 13.13 25.30 -0.01
C PHE A 393 12.14 26.06 0.85
N TRP A 394 12.09 27.38 0.66
CA TRP A 394 11.22 28.29 1.38
C TRP A 394 10.86 29.51 0.52
N ASP A 395 9.88 30.30 0.95
CA ASP A 395 9.55 31.57 0.30
C ASP A 395 10.51 32.66 0.75
N SER A 396 11.37 33.12 -0.15
CA SER A 396 12.34 34.19 0.12
C SER A 396 11.70 35.55 0.43
N ARG A 397 10.39 35.71 0.20
CA ARG A 397 9.62 36.95 0.37
C ARG A 397 10.07 38.11 -0.52
N VAL A 398 10.80 37.81 -1.61
CA VAL A 398 11.31 38.80 -2.58
C VAL A 398 10.40 39.01 -3.79
N GLY A 399 9.18 38.44 -3.76
CA GLY A 399 8.15 38.67 -4.78
C GLY A 399 8.30 37.86 -6.07
N VAL A 400 9.19 36.85 -6.08
CA VAL A 400 9.43 35.99 -7.24
C VAL A 400 8.70 34.65 -7.04
N PHE A 401 7.37 34.73 -6.99
CA PHE A 401 6.49 33.56 -6.97
C PHE A 401 5.93 33.30 -8.38
N PRO A 402 5.77 32.04 -8.80
CA PRO A 402 6.52 30.84 -8.44
C PRO A 402 7.68 30.69 -9.42
N TRP A 403 8.78 30.03 -9.04
CA TRP A 403 9.83 29.53 -9.97
C TRP A 403 11.04 30.40 -10.33
N ALA A 404 11.07 31.72 -10.14
CA ALA A 404 12.20 32.50 -10.70
C ALA A 404 13.34 32.86 -9.72
N ASP A 405 13.17 32.69 -8.40
CA ASP A 405 14.27 32.90 -7.46
C ASP A 405 14.01 32.23 -6.10
N GLY A 406 13.56 30.98 -6.14
CA GLY A 406 13.93 30.04 -5.08
C GLY A 406 15.44 29.96 -5.16
N GLN A 407 16.13 30.93 -4.56
CA GLN A 407 17.56 30.95 -4.59
C GLN A 407 17.97 29.63 -3.99
N ASN A 408 18.68 28.84 -4.78
CA ASN A 408 19.53 27.73 -4.37
C ASN A 408 20.65 28.27 -3.45
N ASN A 409 20.30 29.09 -2.46
CA ASN A 409 21.14 29.90 -1.60
C ASN A 409 21.43 29.15 -0.30
N GLU A 410 21.67 27.86 -0.39
CA GLU A 410 23.02 27.38 -0.72
C GLU A 410 22.88 25.92 -1.11
N ARG A 411 23.22 25.57 -2.36
CA ARG A 411 23.39 24.20 -2.87
C ARG A 411 24.03 23.30 -1.80
N PRO A 412 23.28 22.54 -1.00
CA PRO A 412 23.91 21.77 0.05
C PRO A 412 24.79 20.74 -0.64
N ASN A 413 26.07 20.76 -0.30
CA ASN A 413 27.08 19.99 -0.98
C ASN A 413 26.62 18.54 -1.12
N ASN A 414 26.61 18.04 -2.36
CA ASN A 414 26.37 16.63 -2.62
C ASN A 414 27.30 15.80 -1.71
N ALA A 415 26.75 14.94 -0.88
CA ALA A 415 27.51 14.10 0.01
C ALA A 415 27.71 12.71 -0.60
N GLU A 416 28.95 12.23 -0.61
CA GLU A 416 29.26 10.85 -1.04
C GLU A 416 28.57 9.88 -0.07
N ALA A 417 27.61 9.11 -0.59
CA ALA A 417 27.05 7.96 0.12
C ALA A 417 27.81 6.68 -0.25
N GLY A 418 28.51 6.67 -1.39
CA GLY A 418 29.16 5.48 -1.92
C GLY A 418 28.19 4.66 -2.75
N ASN A 419 28.08 3.35 -2.47
CA ASN A 419 27.17 2.49 -3.22
C ASN A 419 25.73 2.61 -2.70
N VAL A 420 24.97 3.53 -3.26
CA VAL A 420 23.56 3.80 -2.90
C VAL A 420 22.62 2.60 -3.01
N THR A 421 23.02 1.53 -3.71
CA THR A 421 22.23 0.29 -3.80
C THR A 421 22.35 -0.59 -2.54
N GLN A 422 23.27 -0.25 -1.64
CA GLN A 422 23.34 -0.80 -0.28
C GLN A 422 22.53 0.07 0.67
N PHE A 423 22.15 -0.50 1.82
CA PHE A 423 21.46 0.27 2.84
C PHE A 423 22.37 1.29 3.50
N HIS A 424 21.97 2.54 3.45
CA HIS A 424 22.58 3.66 4.16
C HIS A 424 21.58 4.29 5.13
N LEU A 425 22.08 4.91 6.20
CA LEU A 425 21.25 5.65 7.16
C LEU A 425 21.28 7.15 6.80
N TYR A 426 20.16 7.69 6.34
CA TYR A 426 20.01 9.12 6.05
C TYR A 426 19.28 9.78 7.21
N THR A 427 19.84 10.88 7.73
CA THR A 427 19.32 11.50 8.96
C THR A 427 19.42 13.01 8.91
N ILE A 428 18.42 13.69 9.47
CA ILE A 428 18.56 15.06 9.95
C ILE A 428 18.46 15.12 11.47
N GLU A 429 19.22 16.03 12.09
CA GLU A 429 18.91 16.59 13.41
C GLU A 429 18.49 18.05 13.22
N TRP A 430 17.26 18.36 13.59
CA TRP A 430 16.60 19.64 13.33
C TRP A 430 16.14 20.26 14.65
N ASP A 431 16.54 21.50 14.89
CA ASP A 431 16.13 22.32 16.03
C ASP A 431 15.68 23.72 15.56
N ALA A 432 15.35 24.63 16.48
CA ALA A 432 14.84 25.96 16.13
C ALA A 432 15.84 26.87 15.40
N ASN A 433 17.13 26.51 15.43
CA ASN A 433 18.21 27.32 14.89
C ASN A 433 18.83 26.71 13.64
N GLN A 434 18.87 25.38 13.53
CA GLN A 434 19.57 24.72 12.42
C GLN A 434 19.02 23.34 12.03
N ILE A 435 19.40 22.90 10.84
CA ILE A 435 19.20 21.53 10.34
C ILE A 435 20.58 20.93 10.03
N ARG A 436 20.94 19.82 10.67
CA ARG A 436 22.19 19.08 10.44
C ARG A 436 21.89 17.77 9.72
N TYR A 437 22.56 17.52 8.60
CA TYR A 437 22.37 16.32 7.79
C TYR A 437 23.49 15.31 8.02
N TYR A 438 23.16 14.03 8.03
CA TYR A 438 24.10 12.94 8.24
C TYR A 438 23.83 11.79 7.27
N ILE A 439 24.92 11.09 6.91
CA ILE A 439 24.89 9.82 6.20
C ILE A 439 25.68 8.81 7.03
N ASP A 440 25.07 7.69 7.36
CA ASP A 440 25.64 6.61 8.18
C ASP A 440 26.13 7.11 9.56
N ARG A 441 25.32 7.96 10.23
CA ARG A 441 25.71 8.66 11.47
C ARG A 441 26.28 7.77 12.57
N GLU A 442 25.89 6.49 12.61
CA GLU A 442 26.40 5.50 13.56
C GLU A 442 27.89 5.22 13.38
N THR A 443 28.38 5.28 12.13
CA THR A 443 29.80 5.09 11.78
C THR A 443 30.49 6.41 11.40
N ARG A 444 29.73 7.44 11.03
CA ARG A 444 30.19 8.78 10.66
C ARG A 444 29.38 9.85 11.39
N PRO A 445 29.64 10.10 12.69
CA PRO A 445 28.80 10.96 13.53
C PRO A 445 28.95 12.47 13.26
N THR A 446 29.68 12.87 12.22
CA THR A 446 29.84 14.26 11.81
C THR A 446 28.79 14.62 10.76
N PRO A 447 28.09 15.77 10.88
CA PRO A 447 27.20 16.21 9.82
C PRO A 447 27.94 16.37 8.50
N VAL A 448 27.36 15.87 7.40
CA VAL A 448 27.85 16.15 6.05
C VAL A 448 27.51 17.58 5.62
N HIS A 449 26.46 18.15 6.23
CA HIS A 449 26.01 19.50 5.98
C HIS A 449 25.25 20.09 7.19
N THR A 450 25.21 21.41 7.32
CA THR A 450 24.45 22.12 8.36
C THR A 450 23.93 23.44 7.81
N ILE A 451 22.64 23.70 7.98
CA ILE A 451 21.94 24.90 7.53
C ILE A 451 21.50 25.71 8.75
N ASP A 452 21.90 26.98 8.80
CA ASP A 452 21.35 27.96 9.75
C ASP A 452 19.97 28.42 9.26
N ILE A 453 18.94 28.16 10.05
CA ILE A 453 17.56 28.56 9.74
C ILE A 453 17.12 29.75 10.59
N THR A 454 17.98 30.36 11.41
CA THR A 454 17.64 31.55 12.23
C THR A 454 17.20 32.79 11.45
N PRO A 455 17.54 33.00 10.16
CA PRO A 455 17.00 34.12 9.39
C PRO A 455 15.48 34.23 9.46
N ALA A 456 14.99 35.48 9.54
CA ALA A 456 13.59 35.77 9.79
C ALA A 456 12.67 35.29 8.65
N ASN A 457 13.17 35.26 7.42
CA ASN A 457 12.47 34.80 6.22
C ASN A 457 12.55 33.29 5.98
N MET A 458 13.01 32.51 6.97
CA MET A 458 13.09 31.05 6.96
C MET A 458 12.15 30.46 8.03
N GLU A 459 11.05 31.15 8.32
CA GLU A 459 10.10 30.82 9.39
C GLU A 459 9.34 29.51 9.16
N GLU A 460 9.28 29.02 7.92
CA GLU A 460 8.72 27.73 7.57
C GLU A 460 9.38 26.61 8.38
N PHE A 461 10.71 26.59 8.47
CA PHE A 461 11.49 25.57 9.19
C PHE A 461 11.38 25.65 10.72
N ARG A 462 10.52 26.53 11.25
CA ARG A 462 10.12 26.58 12.65
C ARG A 462 8.66 26.13 12.84
N LYS A 463 8.07 25.45 11.86
CA LYS A 463 6.69 24.90 11.91
C LYS A 463 6.72 23.37 11.82
N PRO A 464 5.61 22.66 12.06
CA PRO A 464 5.55 21.20 11.89
C PRO A 464 5.64 20.75 10.42
N PHE A 465 6.32 19.63 10.17
CA PHE A 465 6.52 19.00 8.86
C PHE A 465 6.07 17.55 8.88
N HIS A 466 5.60 17.04 7.74
CA HIS A 466 5.28 15.63 7.50
C HIS A 466 6.30 15.00 6.55
N ILE A 467 6.55 13.71 6.72
CA ILE A 467 7.49 12.90 5.91
C ILE A 467 6.86 12.48 4.58
N ILE A 468 7.67 12.47 3.53
CA ILE A 468 7.36 11.97 2.18
C ILE A 468 8.49 11.02 1.72
N LEU A 469 8.10 9.91 1.08
CA LEU A 469 8.99 8.96 0.40
C LEU A 469 8.48 8.71 -1.01
N ASN A 470 9.35 8.80 -2.02
CA ASN A 470 8.99 8.46 -3.40
C ASN A 470 10.17 7.99 -4.24
N LEU A 471 9.83 7.36 -5.36
CA LEU A 471 10.75 7.07 -6.45
C LEU A 471 10.25 7.72 -7.74
N ALA A 472 10.69 8.95 -8.01
CA ALA A 472 10.42 9.64 -9.26
C ALA A 472 11.25 9.05 -10.42
N LEU A 473 10.81 9.32 -11.65
CA LEU A 473 11.47 8.91 -12.88
C LEU A 473 11.62 10.12 -13.83
N SER A 474 12.82 10.28 -14.37
CA SER A 474 13.21 11.39 -15.25
C SER A 474 12.98 12.77 -14.59
N GLY A 475 12.68 13.80 -15.38
CA GLY A 475 12.46 15.16 -14.91
C GLY A 475 13.74 16.02 -14.81
N GLN A 476 13.55 17.28 -14.44
CA GLN A 476 14.61 18.30 -14.46
C GLN A 476 15.85 17.89 -13.66
N PHE A 477 15.67 17.30 -12.47
CA PHE A 477 16.78 16.95 -11.58
C PHE A 477 17.70 15.86 -12.15
N THR A 478 17.12 14.88 -12.87
CA THR A 478 17.87 13.83 -13.57
C THR A 478 18.50 14.31 -14.89
N GLY A 479 18.23 15.57 -15.29
CA GLY A 479 18.62 16.11 -16.59
C GLY A 479 17.73 15.65 -17.74
N TRP A 480 16.45 15.37 -17.46
CA TRP A 480 15.49 14.83 -18.44
C TRP A 480 15.91 13.49 -19.03
N THR A 481 16.69 12.72 -18.28
CA THR A 481 17.24 11.47 -18.80
C THR A 481 16.14 10.42 -18.89
N GLU A 482 16.06 9.74 -20.04
CA GLU A 482 15.09 8.67 -20.26
C GLU A 482 15.53 7.38 -19.55
N PRO A 483 14.70 6.80 -18.66
CA PRO A 483 14.98 5.51 -18.05
C PRO A 483 15.01 4.39 -19.11
N ASN A 484 16.02 3.53 -19.06
CA ASN A 484 16.09 2.37 -19.95
C ASN A 484 15.04 1.32 -19.55
N LYS A 485 14.11 0.99 -20.47
CA LYS A 485 13.06 0.00 -20.25
C LYS A 485 13.59 -1.36 -19.76
N ALA A 486 14.79 -1.76 -20.18
CA ALA A 486 15.39 -3.04 -19.80
C ALA A 486 15.82 -3.11 -18.33
N ASP A 487 15.96 -1.97 -17.63
CA ASP A 487 16.32 -1.93 -16.22
C ASP A 487 15.13 -2.11 -15.27
N PHE A 488 13.88 -2.03 -15.78
CA PHE A 488 12.69 -2.22 -14.95
C PHE A 488 12.41 -3.70 -14.65
N PRO A 489 11.84 -4.02 -13.47
CA PRO A 489 11.43 -3.10 -12.40
C PRO A 489 12.60 -2.56 -11.55
N LEU A 490 12.45 -1.33 -11.09
CA LEU A 490 13.40 -0.63 -10.22
C LEU A 490 12.83 -0.53 -8.81
N TYR A 491 13.68 -0.53 -7.80
CA TYR A 491 13.25 -0.62 -6.41
C TYR A 491 14.00 0.36 -5.51
N MET A 492 13.24 0.98 -4.61
CA MET A 492 13.71 1.68 -3.44
C MET A 492 13.20 0.91 -2.22
N TYR A 493 14.13 0.50 -1.36
CA TYR A 493 13.85 -0.23 -0.13
C TYR A 493 14.05 0.69 1.07
N VAL A 494 13.12 0.68 2.01
CA VAL A 494 13.24 1.38 3.30
C VAL A 494 13.03 0.37 4.41
N ASP A 495 14.08 0.15 5.21
CA ASP A 495 14.09 -0.78 6.34
C ASP A 495 13.23 -0.22 7.49
N TYR A 496 13.46 1.05 7.83
CA TYR A 496 12.61 1.78 8.77
C TYR A 496 12.62 3.28 8.50
N VAL A 497 11.60 3.95 9.02
CA VAL A 497 11.62 5.39 9.28
C VAL A 497 11.42 5.60 10.78
N ARG A 498 12.22 6.50 11.37
CA ARG A 498 12.17 6.77 12.81
C ARG A 498 12.28 8.26 13.09
N VAL A 499 11.53 8.70 14.09
CA VAL A 499 11.54 10.06 14.60
C VAL A 499 11.86 10.05 16.09
N TRP A 500 12.82 10.89 16.47
CA TRP A 500 13.24 11.11 17.84
C TRP A 500 12.98 12.55 18.26
N GLN A 501 12.65 12.76 19.54
CA GLN A 501 12.60 14.09 20.17
C GLN A 501 13.39 14.09 21.48
N ARG A 502 13.77 15.29 21.96
CA ARG A 502 14.45 15.50 23.24
C ARG A 502 13.47 15.94 24.32
#